data_AF-A0A953YZN6-F1
#
_entry.id   AF-A0A953YZN6-F1
#
_cell.length_a   1.000
_cell.length_b   1.000
_cell.length_c   1.000
_cell.angle_alpha   90.00
_cell.angle_beta   90.00
_cell.angle_gamma   90.00
#
_symmetry.space_group_name_H-M   'P 1'
#
loop_
_entity.id
_entity.type
_entity.pdbx_description
1 polymer ?
#
loop_
_entity_poly.entity_id
_entity_poly.type
_entity_poly.pdbx_seq_one_letter_code
_entity_poly.pdbx_strand_id
1 'polypeptide(L)'
;MSQSGILVECLCEAKYEVSNNVQGQGFTCDNCGRQLRVPTIEWNARYVKQLERLEEGADPQRSQAYREIAKLGTPASLPALQRGLYDPSREVVNTCLHALMITRYGRDHLLDLMEQGILKMARIVAMIRETRYEEGPDILCDLIDAGRFNENQIMETIQVLGEAGRARCIPTLKNLRKAYPNLAMLVDNALSNYRDMDEEIGLVPEDAKRVDAENVEMLSQYSTAEEKRGCMKMLVLLALPSVILLLLVMAG
;
A
#
# COMPACT_ATOMS: atom_id res chain seq x y z
N MET A 1 40.03 -26.00 -6.87
CA MET A 1 39.23 -24.96 -6.18
C MET A 1 37.95 -24.80 -6.98
N SER A 2 36.80 -25.21 -6.44
CA SER A 2 35.52 -24.99 -7.12
C SER A 2 35.31 -23.48 -7.23
N GLN A 3 35.26 -22.94 -8.44
CA GLN A 3 34.85 -21.55 -8.63
C GLN A 3 33.38 -21.48 -8.23
N SER A 4 33.07 -20.83 -7.11
CA SER A 4 31.69 -20.59 -6.68
C SER A 4 30.93 -19.91 -7.82
N GLY A 5 29.76 -20.46 -8.16
CA GLY A 5 28.90 -19.90 -9.20
C GLY A 5 28.21 -18.60 -8.77
N ILE A 6 27.52 -17.99 -9.72
CA ILE A 6 26.67 -16.82 -9.52
C ILE A 6 25.29 -17.31 -9.04
N LEU A 7 24.84 -16.82 -7.89
CA LEU A 7 23.51 -17.11 -7.38
C LEU A 7 22.50 -16.24 -8.12
N VAL A 8 21.48 -16.88 -8.69
CA VAL A 8 20.32 -16.20 -9.27
C VAL A 8 19.07 -16.76 -8.62
N GLU A 9 18.24 -15.86 -8.08
CA GLU A 9 16.98 -16.22 -7.45
C GLU A 9 15.82 -15.70 -8.30
N CYS A 10 14.80 -16.53 -8.47
CA CYS A 10 13.53 -16.13 -9.07
C CYS A 10 12.54 -15.67 -7.99
N LEU A 11 11.56 -14.87 -8.39
CA LEU A 11 10.43 -14.47 -7.54
C LEU A 11 9.54 -15.65 -7.13
N CYS A 12 9.55 -16.75 -7.88
CA CYS A 12 8.90 -18.01 -7.49
C CYS A 12 9.78 -18.86 -6.55
N GLU A 13 10.80 -18.26 -5.93
CA GLU A 13 11.73 -18.87 -4.97
C GLU A 13 12.68 -19.93 -5.54
N ALA A 14 12.65 -20.19 -6.85
CA ALA A 14 13.62 -21.06 -7.52
C ALA A 14 15.02 -20.43 -7.46
N LYS A 15 16.02 -21.22 -7.07
CA LYS A 15 17.43 -20.80 -6.96
C LYS A 15 18.28 -21.52 -7.98
N TYR A 16 19.17 -20.77 -8.62
CA TYR A 16 20.08 -21.27 -9.66
C TYR A 16 21.52 -20.90 -9.27
N GLU A 17 22.42 -21.86 -9.40
CA GLU A 17 23.86 -21.60 -9.41
C GLU A 17 24.33 -21.62 -10.86
N VAL A 18 24.77 -20.47 -11.36
CA VAL A 18 25.11 -20.27 -12.76
C VAL A 18 26.61 -20.07 -12.92
N SER A 19 27.21 -20.65 -13.96
CA SER A 19 28.64 -20.48 -14.24
C SER A 19 29.04 -19.00 -14.40
N ASN A 20 30.22 -18.63 -13.92
CA ASN A 20 30.78 -17.29 -14.04
C ASN A 20 30.92 -16.82 -15.51
N ASN A 21 31.01 -17.75 -16.47
CA ASN A 21 31.19 -17.46 -17.89
C ASN A 21 29.95 -16.91 -18.59
N VAL A 22 28.77 -16.95 -17.96
CA VAL A 22 27.50 -16.48 -18.54
C VAL A 22 26.96 -15.22 -17.85
N GLN A 23 27.81 -14.48 -17.14
CA GLN A 23 27.43 -13.19 -16.54
C GLN A 23 26.82 -12.22 -17.57
N GLY A 24 25.75 -11.54 -17.18
CA GLY A 24 25.01 -10.60 -18.04
C GLY A 24 24.05 -11.25 -19.04
N GLN A 25 24.10 -12.58 -19.24
CA GLN A 25 23.16 -13.32 -20.08
C GLN A 25 21.81 -13.49 -19.39
N GLY A 26 20.77 -13.74 -20.19
CA GLY A 26 19.44 -14.07 -19.70
C GLY A 26 19.16 -15.57 -19.81
N PHE A 27 18.36 -16.11 -18.90
CA PHE A 27 17.81 -17.46 -19.01
C PHE A 27 16.37 -17.48 -18.48
N THR A 28 15.62 -18.53 -18.82
CA THR A 28 14.23 -18.67 -18.40
C THR A 28 14.17 -19.49 -17.11
N CYS A 29 13.39 -19.03 -16.12
CA CYS A 29 13.12 -19.80 -14.91
C CYS A 29 12.32 -21.06 -15.27
N ASP A 30 12.87 -22.24 -15.00
CA ASP A 30 12.23 -23.54 -15.27
C ASP A 30 10.91 -23.73 -14.50
N ASN A 31 10.72 -23.05 -13.37
CA ASN A 31 9.53 -23.22 -12.53
C ASN A 31 8.35 -22.32 -12.97
N CYS A 32 8.61 -21.07 -13.35
CA CYS A 32 7.55 -20.10 -13.63
C CYS A 32 7.65 -19.39 -15.00
N GLY A 33 8.64 -19.73 -15.83
CA GLY A 33 8.81 -19.17 -17.16
C GLY A 33 9.30 -17.71 -17.20
N ARG A 34 9.57 -17.06 -16.06
CA ARG A 34 10.07 -15.68 -16.02
C ARG A 34 11.49 -15.59 -16.60
N GLN A 35 11.76 -14.55 -17.38
CA GLN A 35 13.12 -14.24 -17.84
C GLN A 35 13.94 -13.69 -16.68
N LEU A 36 15.05 -14.35 -16.39
CA LEU A 36 16.03 -13.98 -15.37
C LEU A 36 17.30 -13.49 -16.05
N ARG A 37 17.98 -12.54 -15.41
CA ARG A 37 19.28 -12.04 -15.87
C ARG A 37 20.35 -12.39 -14.87
N VAL A 38 21.43 -12.98 -15.35
CA VAL A 38 22.59 -13.33 -14.53
C VAL A 38 23.32 -12.04 -14.16
N PRO A 39 23.44 -11.70 -12.85
CA PRO A 39 24.17 -10.52 -12.42
C PRO A 39 25.68 -10.69 -12.63
N THR A 40 26.46 -9.64 -12.38
CA THR A 40 27.93 -9.73 -12.43
C THR A 40 28.47 -10.46 -11.20
N ILE A 41 29.70 -10.99 -11.30
CA ILE A 41 30.37 -11.66 -10.19
C ILE A 41 30.51 -10.72 -8.97
N GLU A 42 30.88 -9.46 -9.22
CA GLU A 42 31.02 -8.43 -8.17
C GLU A 42 29.68 -8.14 -7.47
N TRP A 43 28.60 -8.06 -8.26
CA TRP A 43 27.25 -7.90 -7.72
C TRP A 43 26.88 -9.08 -6.83
N ASN A 44 27.11 -10.30 -7.31
CA ASN A 44 26.81 -11.54 -6.59
C ASN A 44 27.57 -11.61 -5.26
N ALA A 45 28.87 -11.28 -5.26
CA ALA A 45 29.66 -11.27 -4.04
C ALA A 45 29.10 -10.29 -2.99
N ARG A 46 28.63 -9.11 -3.40
CA ARG A 46 28.01 -8.13 -2.50
C ARG A 46 26.65 -8.62 -2.00
N TYR A 47 25.85 -9.22 -2.88
CA TYR A 47 24.53 -9.76 -2.57
C TYR A 47 24.61 -10.93 -1.58
N VAL A 48 25.42 -11.95 -1.86
CA VAL A 48 25.64 -13.11 -0.97
C VAL A 48 26.10 -12.68 0.41
N LYS A 49 27.04 -11.73 0.49
CA LYS A 49 27.47 -11.14 1.77
C LYS A 49 26.32 -10.49 2.56
N GLN A 50 25.33 -9.90 1.88
CA GLN A 50 24.17 -9.37 2.58
C GLN A 50 23.19 -10.48 2.98
N LEU A 51 23.02 -11.53 2.17
CA LEU A 51 22.21 -12.68 2.54
C LEU A 51 22.72 -13.36 3.81
N GLU A 52 24.04 -13.57 3.93
CA GLU A 52 24.66 -14.09 5.16
C GLU A 52 24.34 -13.22 6.38
N ARG A 53 24.39 -11.88 6.22
CA ARG A 53 24.01 -10.94 7.28
C ARG A 53 22.54 -10.98 7.64
N LEU A 54 21.66 -11.38 6.72
CA LEU A 54 20.23 -11.54 7.01
C LEU A 54 19.99 -12.77 7.89
N GLU A 55 20.73 -13.85 7.68
CA GLU A 55 20.58 -15.10 8.42
C GLU A 55 21.12 -15.00 9.84
N GLU A 56 22.25 -14.30 10.03
CA GLU A 56 22.94 -14.21 11.32
C GLU A 56 22.57 -12.95 12.13
N GLY A 57 21.91 -11.98 11.49
CA GLY A 57 21.80 -10.62 12.01
C GLY A 57 20.61 -10.36 12.94
N ALA A 58 20.83 -9.51 13.95
CA ALA A 58 19.75 -8.86 14.69
C ALA A 58 19.00 -7.83 13.82
N ASP A 59 17.83 -7.37 14.28
CA ASP A 59 16.93 -6.49 13.51
C ASP A 59 17.62 -5.29 12.81
N PRO A 60 18.49 -4.50 13.47
CA PRO A 60 19.16 -3.37 12.81
C PRO A 60 20.13 -3.82 11.70
N GLN A 61 20.76 -4.98 11.87
CA GLN A 61 21.66 -5.55 10.88
C GLN A 61 20.88 -6.09 9.69
N ARG A 62 19.72 -6.73 9.91
CA ARG A 62 18.83 -7.16 8.83
C ARG A 62 18.28 -5.97 8.05
N SER A 63 17.82 -4.93 8.74
CA SER A 63 17.39 -3.65 8.15
C SER A 63 18.49 -3.06 7.25
N GLN A 64 19.72 -2.95 7.77
CA GLN A 64 20.86 -2.47 6.99
C GLN A 64 21.19 -3.36 5.78
N ALA A 65 21.16 -4.68 5.94
CA ALA A 65 21.41 -5.62 4.85
C ALA A 65 20.39 -5.45 3.72
N TYR A 66 19.10 -5.31 4.03
CA TYR A 66 18.08 -5.02 3.01
C TYR A 66 18.27 -3.66 2.32
N ARG A 67 18.72 -2.62 3.03
CA ARG A 67 19.09 -1.34 2.40
C ARG A 67 20.22 -1.51 1.39
N GLU A 68 21.24 -2.29 1.74
CA GLU A 68 22.36 -2.58 0.83
C GLU A 68 21.91 -3.42 -0.37
N ILE A 69 21.06 -4.43 -0.15
CA ILE A 69 20.42 -5.21 -1.23
C ILE A 69 19.61 -4.31 -2.17
N ALA A 70 18.86 -3.34 -1.63
CA ALA A 70 18.08 -2.39 -2.43
C ALA A 70 18.98 -1.51 -3.32
N LYS A 71 20.11 -1.02 -2.79
CA LYS A 71 21.09 -0.21 -3.53
C LYS A 71 21.73 -0.94 -4.71
N LEU A 72 21.72 -2.28 -4.69
CA LEU A 72 22.20 -3.07 -5.81
C LEU A 72 21.36 -2.88 -7.08
N GLY A 73 20.08 -2.48 -6.95
CA GLY A 73 19.29 -1.91 -8.04
C GLY A 73 18.95 -2.83 -9.22
N THR A 74 19.06 -4.15 -9.05
CA THR A 74 18.74 -5.12 -10.11
C THR A 74 17.48 -5.92 -9.78
N PRO A 75 16.74 -6.46 -10.78
CA PRO A 75 15.61 -7.36 -10.52
C PRO A 75 15.98 -8.59 -9.68
N ALA A 76 17.25 -9.00 -9.67
CA ALA A 76 17.75 -10.13 -8.90
C ALA A 76 17.69 -9.89 -7.38
N SER A 77 17.53 -8.66 -6.90
CA SER A 77 17.33 -8.37 -5.48
C SER A 77 15.87 -8.52 -5.01
N LEU A 78 14.90 -8.54 -5.94
CA LEU A 78 13.48 -8.57 -5.59
C LEU A 78 13.07 -9.78 -4.74
N PRO A 79 13.57 -11.02 -4.98
CA PRO A 79 13.23 -12.17 -4.14
C PRO A 79 13.61 -11.95 -2.67
N ALA A 80 14.79 -11.39 -2.40
CA ALA A 80 15.17 -11.05 -1.04
C ALA A 80 14.26 -9.96 -0.45
N LEU A 81 14.01 -8.88 -1.19
CA LEU A 81 13.13 -7.79 -0.71
C LEU A 81 11.69 -8.29 -0.43
N GLN A 82 11.18 -9.22 -1.23
CA GLN A 82 9.88 -9.86 -0.99
C GLN A 82 9.91 -10.70 0.30
N ARG A 83 10.96 -11.49 0.55
CA ARG A 83 11.10 -12.22 1.82
C ARG A 83 11.09 -11.29 3.02
N GLY A 84 11.72 -10.13 2.91
CA GLY A 84 11.74 -9.11 3.96
C GLY A 84 10.38 -8.52 4.32
N LEU A 85 9.35 -8.68 3.47
CA LEU A 85 7.97 -8.29 3.79
C LEU A 85 7.33 -9.19 4.85
N TYR A 86 7.88 -10.38 5.07
CA TYR A 86 7.44 -11.34 6.08
C TYR A 86 8.34 -11.36 7.32
N ASP A 87 9.30 -10.44 7.42
CA ASP A 87 10.17 -10.33 8.60
C ASP A 87 9.33 -9.95 9.83
N PRO A 88 9.58 -10.54 11.01
CA PRO A 88 8.87 -10.18 12.24
C PRO A 88 9.11 -8.72 12.66
N SER A 89 10.22 -8.12 12.21
CA SER A 89 10.59 -6.75 12.55
C SER A 89 9.88 -5.74 11.64
N ARG A 90 9.07 -4.86 12.25
CA ARG A 90 8.37 -3.78 11.53
C ARG A 90 9.33 -2.86 10.77
N GLU A 91 10.51 -2.61 11.33
CA GLU A 91 11.54 -1.77 10.70
C GLU A 91 12.09 -2.41 9.41
N VAL A 92 12.32 -3.72 9.45
CA VAL A 92 12.76 -4.50 8.28
C VAL A 92 11.70 -4.48 7.19
N VAL A 93 10.43 -4.72 7.56
CA VAL A 93 9.32 -4.65 6.61
C VAL A 93 9.21 -3.26 5.98
N ASN A 94 9.29 -2.19 6.77
CA ASN A 94 9.26 -0.82 6.26
C ASN A 94 10.41 -0.54 5.29
N THR A 95 11.61 -1.03 5.61
CA THR A 95 12.81 -0.90 4.76
C THR A 95 12.62 -1.60 3.42
N CYS A 96 12.04 -2.81 3.42
CA CYS A 96 11.80 -3.56 2.20
C CYS A 96 10.69 -2.94 1.35
N LEU A 97 9.60 -2.48 1.97
CA LEU A 97 8.52 -1.77 1.26
C LEU A 97 9.04 -0.48 0.62
N HIS A 98 9.83 0.30 1.36
CA HIS A 98 10.46 1.50 0.83
C HIS A 98 11.36 1.16 -0.38
N ALA A 99 12.22 0.15 -0.26
CA ALA A 99 13.08 -0.32 -1.35
C ALA A 99 12.29 -0.75 -2.60
N LEU A 100 11.17 -1.44 -2.41
CA LEU A 100 10.30 -1.85 -3.51
C LEU A 100 9.61 -0.62 -4.14
N MET A 101 9.19 0.37 -3.36
CA MET A 101 8.55 1.58 -3.89
C MET A 101 9.48 2.46 -4.72
N ILE A 102 10.77 2.54 -4.36
CA ILE A 102 11.71 3.43 -5.06
C ILE A 102 12.22 2.84 -6.37
N THR A 103 12.30 1.51 -6.47
CA THR A 103 12.87 0.83 -7.64
C THR A 103 11.81 0.61 -8.70
N ARG A 104 12.14 0.84 -9.97
CA ARG A 104 11.21 0.61 -11.10
C ARG A 104 10.62 -0.81 -11.06
N TYR A 105 11.48 -1.82 -10.94
CA TYR A 105 11.07 -3.22 -10.90
C TYR A 105 10.31 -3.57 -9.60
N GLY A 106 10.60 -2.86 -8.51
CA GLY A 106 9.90 -3.05 -7.25
C GLY A 106 8.48 -2.51 -7.28
N ARG A 107 8.20 -1.40 -7.98
CA ARG A 107 6.84 -0.86 -8.12
C ARG A 107 5.92 -1.82 -8.85
N ASP A 108 6.36 -2.35 -9.99
CA ASP A 108 5.59 -3.34 -10.75
C ASP A 108 5.31 -4.58 -9.88
N HIS A 109 6.33 -5.04 -9.16
CA HIS A 109 6.20 -6.18 -8.25
C HIS A 109 5.28 -5.90 -7.05
N LEU A 110 5.27 -4.68 -6.50
CA LEU A 110 4.34 -4.29 -5.44
C LEU A 110 2.89 -4.38 -5.91
N LEU A 111 2.61 -3.96 -7.14
CA LEU A 111 1.29 -4.06 -7.72
C LEU A 111 0.87 -5.52 -7.88
N ASP A 112 1.76 -6.40 -8.36
CA ASP A 112 1.50 -7.84 -8.43
C ASP A 112 1.16 -8.41 -7.04
N LEU A 113 1.92 -8.03 -6.00
CA LEU A 113 1.67 -8.48 -4.62
C LEU A 113 0.32 -7.96 -4.08
N MET A 114 -0.09 -6.75 -4.48
CA MET A 114 -1.39 -6.19 -4.10
C MET A 114 -2.55 -6.88 -4.83
N GLU A 115 -2.40 -7.15 -6.13
CA GLU A 115 -3.39 -7.88 -6.93
C GLU A 115 -3.60 -9.31 -6.41
N GLN A 116 -2.54 -9.95 -5.91
CA GLN A 116 -2.61 -11.26 -5.25
C GLN A 116 -3.16 -11.18 -3.81
N GLY A 117 -3.43 -9.98 -3.29
CA GLY A 117 -3.91 -9.78 -1.91
C GLY A 117 -2.86 -10.04 -0.82
N ILE A 118 -1.61 -10.27 -1.21
CA ILE A 118 -0.48 -10.51 -0.30
C ILE A 118 -0.13 -9.21 0.43
N LEU A 119 -0.13 -8.08 -0.29
CA LEU A 119 0.14 -6.76 0.26
C LEU A 119 -1.11 -5.88 0.25
N LYS A 120 -1.48 -5.34 1.41
CA LYS A 120 -2.60 -4.40 1.53
C LYS A 120 -2.13 -2.95 1.38
N MET A 121 -2.95 -2.10 0.78
CA MET A 121 -2.68 -0.67 0.64
C MET A 121 -2.42 0.00 2.00
N ALA A 122 -3.20 -0.35 3.03
CA ALA A 122 -3.03 0.13 4.39
C ALA A 122 -1.60 -0.06 4.93
N ARG A 123 -0.89 -1.11 4.52
CA ARG A 123 0.50 -1.34 4.93
C ARG A 123 1.46 -0.35 4.28
N ILE A 124 1.25 -0.03 3.00
CA ILE A 124 2.02 0.98 2.25
C ILE A 124 1.78 2.37 2.86
N VAL A 125 0.52 2.73 3.08
CA VAL A 125 0.11 3.99 3.73
C VAL A 125 0.73 4.12 5.13
N ALA A 126 0.68 3.06 5.93
CA ALA A 126 1.29 3.02 7.26
C ALA A 126 2.80 3.22 7.19
N MET A 127 3.48 2.53 6.26
CA MET A 127 4.92 2.71 6.04
C MET A 127 5.26 4.16 5.69
N ILE A 128 4.59 4.78 4.71
CA ILE A 128 4.84 6.17 4.30
C ILE A 128 4.72 7.13 5.49
N ARG A 129 3.69 6.97 6.32
CA ARG A 129 3.47 7.79 7.51
C ARG A 129 4.52 7.58 8.59
N GLU A 130 4.85 6.32 8.89
CA GLU A 130 5.81 5.96 9.94
C GLU A 130 7.22 6.40 9.62
N THR A 131 7.65 6.18 8.37
CA THR A 131 9.02 6.53 7.94
C THR A 131 9.12 7.98 7.49
N ARG A 132 7.99 8.71 7.44
CA ARG A 132 7.89 10.04 6.84
C ARG A 132 8.52 10.07 5.46
N TYR A 133 8.16 9.07 4.64
CA TYR A 133 8.78 8.92 3.33
C TYR A 133 8.32 10.06 2.41
N GLU A 134 9.22 11.03 2.22
CA GLU A 134 8.94 12.29 1.55
C GLU A 134 8.38 12.10 0.15
N GLU A 135 8.99 11.27 -0.68
CA GLU A 135 8.55 11.00 -2.06
C GLU A 135 7.38 10.00 -2.15
N GLY A 136 7.00 9.39 -1.03
CA GLY A 136 5.92 8.40 -0.96
C GLY A 136 4.59 8.90 -1.56
N PRO A 137 4.08 10.09 -1.18
CA PRO A 137 2.88 10.68 -1.76
C PRO A 137 2.93 10.88 -3.28
N ASP A 138 4.08 11.29 -3.84
CA ASP A 138 4.22 11.49 -5.28
C ASP A 138 4.15 10.14 -6.02
N ILE A 139 4.76 9.10 -5.45
CA ILE A 139 4.66 7.73 -5.98
C ILE A 139 3.21 7.22 -5.90
N LEU A 140 2.50 7.50 -4.81
CA LEU A 140 1.08 7.16 -4.71
C LEU A 140 0.26 7.86 -5.79
N CYS A 141 0.53 9.14 -6.07
CA CYS A 141 -0.12 9.86 -7.17
C CYS A 141 0.12 9.16 -8.52
N ASP A 142 1.36 8.80 -8.83
CA ASP A 142 1.68 8.10 -10.07
C ASP A 142 0.95 6.75 -10.21
N LEU A 143 0.83 5.99 -9.11
CA LEU A 143 0.11 4.71 -9.10
C LEU A 143 -1.41 4.88 -9.24
N ILE A 144 -1.97 5.91 -8.62
CA ILE A 144 -3.40 6.28 -8.75
C ILE A 144 -3.71 6.72 -10.18
N ASP A 145 -2.88 7.62 -10.72
CA ASP A 145 -3.06 8.18 -12.07
C ASP A 145 -2.91 7.08 -13.15
N ALA A 146 -2.14 6.03 -12.87
CA ALA A 146 -2.05 4.83 -13.72
C ALA A 146 -3.30 3.92 -13.66
N GLY A 147 -4.30 4.25 -12.84
CA GLY A 147 -5.57 3.52 -12.74
C GLY A 147 -5.45 2.13 -12.12
N ARG A 148 -4.40 1.89 -11.32
CA ARG A 148 -4.10 0.55 -10.76
C ARG A 148 -4.82 0.25 -9.44
N PHE A 149 -5.51 1.23 -8.86
CA PHE A 149 -6.18 1.08 -7.57
C PHE A 149 -7.70 1.06 -7.72
N ASN A 150 -8.33 0.18 -6.95
CA ASN A 150 -9.78 0.21 -6.75
C ASN A 150 -10.17 1.30 -5.75
N GLU A 151 -11.46 1.57 -5.66
CA GLU A 151 -12.02 2.64 -4.82
C GLU A 151 -11.62 2.53 -3.33
N ASN A 152 -11.60 1.32 -2.76
CA ASN A 152 -11.22 1.11 -1.37
C ASN A 152 -9.73 1.45 -1.15
N GLN A 153 -8.86 1.05 -2.07
CA GLN A 153 -7.44 1.37 -2.02
C GLN A 153 -7.21 2.88 -2.19
N ILE A 154 -7.96 3.54 -3.08
CA ILE A 154 -7.92 4.99 -3.25
C ILE A 154 -8.30 5.69 -1.95
N MET A 155 -9.41 5.29 -1.32
CA MET A 155 -9.88 5.87 -0.07
C MET A 155 -8.80 5.88 1.02
N GLU A 156 -8.02 4.79 1.14
CA GLU A 156 -6.92 4.69 2.10
C GLU A 156 -5.76 5.67 1.84
N THR A 157 -5.57 6.11 0.59
CA THR A 157 -4.48 7.02 0.20
C THR A 157 -4.83 8.50 0.31
N ILE A 158 -6.11 8.88 0.20
CA ILE A 158 -6.55 10.29 0.15
C ILE A 158 -5.99 11.11 1.31
N GLN A 159 -6.04 10.56 2.53
CA GLN A 159 -5.57 11.30 3.71
C GLN A 159 -4.05 11.53 3.68
N VAL A 160 -3.27 10.55 3.21
CA VAL A 160 -1.81 10.70 3.04
C VAL A 160 -1.50 11.78 2.01
N LEU A 161 -2.22 11.79 0.88
CA LEU A 161 -2.07 12.84 -0.13
C LEU A 161 -2.47 14.21 0.40
N GLY A 162 -3.52 14.30 1.22
CA GLY A 162 -3.95 15.52 1.89
C GLY A 162 -2.91 16.09 2.86
N GLU A 163 -2.28 15.22 3.64
CA GLU A 163 -1.29 15.60 4.67
C GLU A 163 0.09 15.90 4.10
N ALA A 164 0.37 15.46 2.87
CA ALA A 164 1.69 15.59 2.25
C ALA A 164 2.14 17.04 2.01
N GLY A 165 1.19 17.96 1.81
CA GLY A 165 1.50 19.36 1.47
C GLY A 165 2.29 19.53 0.17
N ARG A 166 2.12 18.61 -0.79
CA ARG A 166 2.81 18.64 -2.09
C ARG A 166 1.88 19.09 -3.22
N ALA A 167 2.29 20.10 -3.98
CA ALA A 167 1.53 20.60 -5.13
C ALA A 167 1.19 19.51 -6.17
N ARG A 168 2.05 18.48 -6.31
CA ARG A 168 1.82 17.30 -7.17
C ARG A 168 0.55 16.51 -6.82
N CYS A 169 0.11 16.55 -5.55
CA CYS A 169 -1.07 15.84 -5.09
C CYS A 169 -2.39 16.53 -5.51
N ILE A 170 -2.37 17.85 -5.75
CA ILE A 170 -3.56 18.64 -6.09
C ILE A 170 -4.27 18.14 -7.35
N PRO A 171 -3.60 17.99 -8.52
CA PRO A 171 -4.28 17.51 -9.72
C PRO A 171 -4.84 16.09 -9.56
N THR A 172 -4.11 15.20 -8.89
CA THR A 172 -4.59 13.83 -8.60
C THR A 172 -5.84 13.87 -7.71
N LEU A 173 -5.84 14.66 -6.63
CA LEU A 173 -7.02 14.84 -5.77
C LEU A 173 -8.21 15.44 -6.53
N LYS A 174 -8.00 16.49 -7.35
CA LYS A 174 -9.05 17.06 -8.22
C LYS A 174 -9.62 16.02 -9.19
N ASN A 175 -8.79 15.14 -9.75
CA ASN A 175 -9.24 14.05 -10.62
C ASN A 175 -10.03 13.00 -9.85
N LEU A 176 -9.57 12.60 -8.66
CA LEU A 176 -10.30 11.69 -7.77
C LEU A 176 -11.67 12.25 -7.39
N ARG A 177 -11.77 13.55 -7.10
CA ARG A 177 -13.02 14.23 -6.77
C ARG A 177 -14.08 14.09 -7.88
N LYS A 178 -13.65 14.09 -9.14
CA LYS A 178 -14.50 13.92 -10.32
C LYS A 178 -14.84 12.45 -10.57
N ALA A 179 -13.85 11.57 -10.47
CA ALA A 179 -13.99 10.15 -10.76
C ALA A 179 -14.80 9.38 -9.70
N TYR A 180 -14.73 9.80 -8.43
CA TYR A 180 -15.38 9.13 -7.30
C TYR A 180 -16.25 10.12 -6.48
N PRO A 181 -17.46 10.49 -6.97
CA PRO A 181 -18.32 11.46 -6.29
C PRO A 181 -18.73 11.05 -4.87
N ASN A 182 -18.77 9.76 -4.57
CA ASN A 182 -19.07 9.25 -3.24
C ASN A 182 -17.91 9.46 -2.23
N LEU A 183 -16.68 9.66 -2.71
CA LEU A 183 -15.52 10.04 -1.89
C LEU A 183 -15.34 11.56 -1.78
N ALA A 184 -16.27 12.36 -2.34
CA ALA A 184 -16.19 13.80 -2.43
C ALA A 184 -15.77 14.48 -1.12
N MET A 185 -16.47 14.19 -0.03
CA MET A 185 -16.19 14.80 1.28
C MET A 185 -14.76 14.52 1.77
N LEU A 186 -14.25 13.29 1.56
CA LEU A 186 -12.88 12.94 1.95
C LEU A 186 -11.86 13.69 1.11
N VAL A 187 -12.09 13.76 -0.21
CA VAL A 187 -11.21 14.48 -1.13
C VAL A 187 -11.23 15.98 -0.86
N ASP A 188 -12.40 16.57 -0.62
CA ASP A 188 -12.56 18.00 -0.32
C ASP A 188 -11.86 18.36 1.01
N ASN A 189 -11.94 17.49 2.02
CA ASN A 189 -11.18 17.64 3.25
C ASN A 189 -9.66 17.58 3.00
N ALA A 190 -9.18 16.64 2.18
CA ALA A 190 -7.77 16.56 1.83
C ALA A 190 -7.29 17.77 1.02
N LEU A 191 -8.09 18.24 0.06
CA LEU A 191 -7.82 19.44 -0.73
C LEU A 191 -7.78 20.70 0.14
N SER A 192 -8.54 20.76 1.24
CA SER A 192 -8.56 21.94 2.11
C SER A 192 -7.19 22.33 2.68
N ASN A 193 -6.26 21.37 2.80
CA ASN A 193 -4.87 21.61 3.21
C ASN A 193 -4.04 22.36 2.15
N TYR A 194 -4.57 22.54 0.94
CA TYR A 194 -3.91 23.12 -0.22
C TYR A 194 -4.47 24.49 -0.63
N ARG A 195 -5.38 25.10 0.16
CA ARG A 195 -6.02 26.38 -0.18
C ARG A 195 -5.04 27.51 -0.49
N ASP A 196 -3.90 27.53 0.19
CA ASP A 196 -2.86 28.55 -0.02
C ASP A 196 -2.05 28.32 -1.32
N MET A 197 -2.17 27.14 -1.94
CA MET A 197 -1.44 26.75 -3.14
C MET A 197 -2.29 26.81 -4.42
N ASP A 198 -3.62 26.75 -4.29
CA ASP A 198 -4.55 26.71 -5.43
C ASP A 198 -5.87 27.39 -5.04
N GLU A 199 -6.09 28.59 -5.58
CA GLU A 199 -7.25 29.46 -5.28
C GLU A 199 -8.59 28.86 -5.72
N GLU A 200 -8.59 27.85 -6.60
CA GLU A 200 -9.82 27.19 -7.03
C GLU A 200 -10.36 26.24 -5.94
N ILE A 201 -9.52 25.88 -4.96
CA ILE A 201 -9.90 24.95 -3.89
C ILE A 201 -10.88 25.62 -2.93
N GLY A 202 -12.08 25.05 -2.83
CA GLY A 202 -13.16 25.55 -1.99
C GLY A 202 -14.12 26.49 -2.71
N LEU A 203 -13.87 26.81 -3.98
CA LEU A 203 -14.88 27.42 -4.83
C LEU A 203 -16.00 26.41 -5.10
N VAL A 204 -17.24 26.91 -5.14
CA VAL A 204 -18.39 26.12 -5.57
C VAL A 204 -18.21 25.82 -7.06
N PRO A 205 -18.22 24.54 -7.49
CA PRO A 205 -18.10 24.20 -8.90
C PRO A 205 -19.18 24.90 -9.75
N GLU A 206 -18.83 25.36 -10.96
CA GLU A 206 -19.78 26.05 -11.84
C GLU A 206 -20.95 25.17 -12.27
N ASP A 207 -20.77 23.85 -12.29
CA ASP A 207 -21.78 22.84 -12.58
C ASP A 207 -22.60 22.42 -11.35
N ALA A 208 -22.31 22.98 -10.17
CA ALA A 208 -23.08 22.70 -8.97
C ALA A 208 -24.53 23.19 -9.17
N LYS A 209 -25.47 22.25 -9.15
CA LYS A 209 -26.90 22.58 -9.18
C LYS A 209 -27.22 23.45 -7.97
N ARG A 210 -27.63 24.70 -8.23
CA ARG A 210 -28.21 25.56 -7.20
C ARG A 210 -29.50 24.91 -6.73
N VAL A 211 -29.56 24.63 -5.43
CA VAL A 211 -30.80 24.24 -4.79
C VAL A 211 -31.49 25.54 -4.39
N ASP A 212 -32.57 25.86 -5.07
CA ASP A 212 -33.38 27.04 -4.75
C ASP A 212 -33.90 26.93 -3.31
N ALA A 213 -34.02 28.06 -2.60
CA ALA A 213 -34.39 28.10 -1.17
C ALA A 213 -35.71 27.35 -0.88
N GLU A 214 -36.65 27.34 -1.82
CA GLU A 214 -37.92 26.60 -1.72
C GLU A 214 -37.73 25.07 -1.67
N ASN A 215 -36.69 24.56 -2.34
CA ASN A 215 -36.36 23.12 -2.32
C ASN A 215 -35.58 22.71 -1.06
N VAL A 216 -34.91 23.66 -0.38
CA VAL A 216 -34.19 23.40 0.88
C VAL A 216 -35.17 23.09 2.01
N GLU A 217 -36.30 23.79 2.09
CA GLU A 217 -37.35 23.50 3.07
C GLU A 217 -37.93 22.09 2.87
N MET A 218 -38.21 21.67 1.63
CA MET A 218 -38.67 20.31 1.35
C MET A 218 -37.64 19.25 1.77
N LEU A 219 -36.34 19.44 1.51
CA LEU A 219 -35.30 18.51 1.93
C LEU A 219 -35.19 18.40 3.47
N SER A 220 -35.38 19.50 4.20
CA SER A 220 -35.37 19.49 5.67
C SER A 220 -36.55 18.72 6.28
N GLN A 221 -37.70 18.70 5.59
CA GLN A 221 -38.90 17.98 6.02
C GLN A 221 -38.72 16.45 5.89
N TYR A 222 -38.01 15.97 4.87
CA TYR A 222 -37.72 14.54 4.73
C TYR A 222 -36.63 14.04 5.70
N SER A 223 -35.68 14.90 6.11
CA SER A 223 -34.63 14.53 7.06
C SER A 223 -35.14 14.32 8.49
N THR A 224 -36.25 14.96 8.87
CA THR A 224 -36.78 14.90 10.25
C THR A 224 -37.93 13.91 10.44
N ALA A 225 -38.54 13.41 9.35
CA ALA A 225 -39.82 12.70 9.42
C ALA A 225 -39.73 11.16 9.61
N GLU A 226 -38.65 10.47 9.20
CA GLU A 226 -38.66 8.99 9.16
C GLU A 226 -37.59 8.24 9.99
N GLU A 227 -36.52 8.87 10.48
CA GLU A 227 -35.44 8.09 11.15
C GLU A 227 -35.67 7.74 12.64
N LYS A 228 -36.70 8.28 13.31
CA LYS A 228 -36.91 8.00 14.75
C LYS A 228 -37.69 6.73 15.10
N ARG A 229 -38.10 5.88 14.14
CA ARG A 229 -38.88 4.66 14.45
C ARG A 229 -38.18 3.32 14.18
N GLY A 230 -36.97 3.31 13.59
CA GLY A 230 -36.32 2.07 13.14
C GLY A 230 -35.53 1.27 14.19
N CYS A 231 -34.77 1.91 15.08
CA CYS A 231 -33.77 1.18 15.89
C CYS A 231 -34.18 0.85 17.33
N MET A 232 -35.29 1.38 17.86
CA MET A 232 -35.65 1.14 19.27
C MET A 232 -36.30 -0.23 19.53
N LYS A 233 -36.78 -0.94 18.50
CA LYS A 233 -37.39 -2.28 18.67
C LYS A 233 -36.40 -3.45 18.67
N MET A 234 -35.15 -3.24 18.24
CA MET A 234 -34.10 -4.27 18.28
C MET A 234 -33.43 -4.40 19.65
N LEU A 235 -33.42 -3.33 20.46
CA LEU A 235 -32.79 -3.36 21.79
C LEU A 235 -33.63 -4.08 22.86
N VAL A 236 -34.93 -4.30 22.65
CA VAL A 236 -35.79 -5.00 23.62
C VAL A 236 -35.75 -6.52 23.46
N LEU A 237 -35.32 -7.04 22.31
CA LEU A 237 -35.28 -8.50 22.05
C LEU A 237 -34.01 -9.20 22.54
N LEU A 238 -32.94 -8.47 22.87
CA LEU A 238 -31.69 -9.04 23.40
C LEU A 238 -31.62 -9.14 24.93
N ALA A 239 -32.62 -8.61 25.66
CA ALA A 239 -32.65 -8.66 27.12
C ALA A 239 -33.42 -9.87 27.71
N LEU A 240 -34.03 -10.71 26.87
CA LEU A 240 -34.90 -11.82 27.31
C LEU A 240 -34.23 -13.21 27.49
N PRO A 241 -33.04 -13.56 26.94
CA PRO A 241 -32.47 -14.90 27.18
C PRO A 241 -31.72 -15.04 28.53
N SER A 242 -31.29 -13.95 29.16
CA SER A 242 -30.45 -14.02 30.38
C SER A 242 -31.24 -14.28 31.67
N VAL A 243 -32.55 -14.04 31.69
CA VAL A 243 -33.38 -14.32 32.88
C VAL A 243 -33.81 -15.80 32.95
N ILE A 244 -33.98 -16.47 31.80
CA ILE A 244 -34.37 -17.88 31.77
C ILE A 244 -33.20 -18.81 32.16
N LEU A 245 -31.95 -18.42 31.84
CA LEU A 245 -30.78 -19.22 32.22
C LEU A 245 -30.52 -19.17 33.75
N LEU A 246 -30.86 -18.06 34.42
CA LEU A 246 -30.64 -17.92 35.87
C LEU A 246 -31.63 -18.73 36.71
N LEU A 247 -32.85 -18.94 36.22
CA LEU A 247 -33.88 -19.75 36.91
C LEU A 247 -33.64 -21.26 36.79
N LEU A 248 -32.96 -21.72 35.73
CA LEU A 248 -32.60 -23.14 35.56
C LEU A 248 -31.43 -23.58 36.43
N VAL A 249 -30.52 -22.68 36.80
CA VAL A 249 -29.35 -23.00 37.66
C VAL A 249 -29.73 -23.06 39.16
N MET A 250 -30.85 -22.47 39.57
CA MET A 250 -31.29 -22.50 40.98
C MET A 250 -32.24 -23.67 41.31
N ALA A 251 -32.64 -24.47 40.32
CA ALA A 251 -33.62 -25.55 40.47
C ALA A 251 -33.04 -26.98 40.36
N GLY A 252 -31.71 -27.12 40.26
CA GLY A 252 -30.99 -28.41 40.29
C GLY A 252 -29.97 -28.43 41.43
#